data_AF-A0A7C8Z734-F1
#
_entry.id   AF-A0A7C8Z734-F1
#
_cell.length_a   1.000
_cell.length_b   1.000
_cell.length_c   1.000
_cell.angle_alpha   90.00
_cell.angle_beta   90.00
_cell.angle_gamma   90.00
#
_symmetry.space_group_name_H-M   'P 1'
#
loop_
_entity.id
_entity.type
_entity.pdbx_description
1 polymer ?
#
loop_
_entity_poly.entity_id
_entity_poly.type
_entity_poly.pdbx_seq_one_letter_code
_entity_poly.pdbx_strand_id
1 'polypeptide(L)'
;TGGMETPIHSLGKGVDPMQGLLMEVILTFSLLFTVYTTIVDPKKGPLQGQGILLTGLVVGANIFAGGLFSAASMNPARSFGPALVSGDWTDHWIYWVGPLVGGALAGL
;
A
#
# COMPACT_ATOMS: atom_id res chain seq x y z
N THR A 1 -12.17 -22.28 -11.60
CA THR A 1 -11.42 -22.27 -10.33
C THR A 1 -12.34 -22.67 -9.18
N GLY A 2 -12.58 -23.97 -8.94
CA GLY A 2 -13.15 -24.52 -7.69
C GLY A 2 -14.39 -23.89 -7.00
N GLY A 3 -15.09 -22.91 -7.60
CA GLY A 3 -16.14 -22.14 -6.92
C GLY A 3 -15.67 -21.15 -5.85
N MET A 4 -14.35 -20.93 -5.68
CA MET A 4 -13.82 -19.96 -4.72
C MET A 4 -13.56 -18.62 -5.41
N GLU A 5 -14.17 -17.55 -4.89
CA GLU A 5 -13.91 -16.19 -5.33
C GLU A 5 -12.45 -15.81 -5.03
N THR A 6 -11.79 -15.21 -6.01
CA THR A 6 -10.40 -14.75 -5.86
C THR A 6 -10.37 -13.55 -4.92
N PRO A 7 -9.58 -13.57 -3.82
CA PRO A 7 -9.50 -12.44 -2.90
C PRO A 7 -8.99 -11.19 -3.62
N ILE A 8 -9.76 -10.11 -3.56
CA ILE A 8 -9.38 -8.80 -4.10
C ILE A 8 -9.05 -7.82 -2.97
N HIS A 9 -8.35 -6.74 -3.30
CA HIS A 9 -8.25 -5.61 -2.38
C HIS A 9 -9.57 -4.82 -2.47
N SER A 10 -10.28 -4.73 -1.36
CA SER A 10 -11.51 -3.98 -1.23
C SER A 10 -11.50 -3.17 0.07
N LEU A 11 -12.35 -2.14 0.13
CA LEU A 11 -12.56 -1.39 1.36
C LEU A 11 -13.25 -2.26 2.43
N GLY A 12 -12.98 -1.93 3.70
CA GLY A 12 -13.69 -2.51 4.82
C GLY A 12 -15.19 -2.20 4.77
N LYS A 13 -16.02 -3.06 5.35
CA LYS A 13 -17.47 -2.83 5.39
C LYS A 13 -17.79 -1.50 6.09
N GLY A 14 -18.47 -0.60 5.38
CA GLY A 14 -18.86 0.71 5.89
C GLY A 14 -17.78 1.79 5.85
N VAL A 15 -16.64 1.52 5.21
CA VAL A 15 -15.58 2.51 4.99
C VAL A 15 -15.91 3.34 3.75
N ASP A 16 -15.88 4.66 3.89
CA ASP A 16 -16.09 5.57 2.78
C ASP A 16 -14.90 5.53 1.80
N PRO A 17 -15.12 5.62 0.47
CA PRO A 17 -14.05 5.69 -0.52
C PRO A 17 -12.97 6.72 -0.24
N MET A 18 -13.33 7.89 0.30
CA MET A 18 -12.35 8.92 0.66
C MET A 18 -11.52 8.53 1.87
N GLN A 19 -12.10 7.82 2.84
CA GLN A 19 -11.35 7.28 3.98
C GLN A 19 -10.36 6.21 3.51
N GLY A 20 -10.79 5.32 2.61
CA GLY A 20 -9.93 4.33 1.97
C GLY A 20 -8.77 4.97 1.21
N LEU A 21 -9.05 6.04 0.46
CA LEU A 21 -8.04 6.81 -0.26
C LEU A 21 -7.02 7.45 0.67
N LEU A 22 -7.47 8.17 1.70
CA LEU A 22 -6.58 8.78 2.68
C LEU A 22 -5.70 7.73 3.37
N MET A 23 -6.26 6.56 3.66
CA MET A 23 -5.50 5.46 4.24
C MET A 23 -4.40 4.98 3.29
N GLU A 24 -4.72 4.69 2.03
CA GLU A 24 -3.72 4.26 1.04
C GLU A 24 -2.62 5.32 0.81
N VAL A 25 -2.97 6.61 0.83
CA VAL A 25 -1.97 7.70 0.76
C VAL A 25 -1.00 7.64 1.93
N ILE A 26 -1.51 7.56 3.17
CA ILE A 26 -0.69 7.57 4.39
C ILE A 26 0.20 6.32 4.48
N LEU A 27 -0.35 5.15 4.17
CA LEU A 27 0.40 3.89 4.20
C LEU A 27 1.49 3.87 3.13
N THR A 28 1.17 4.32 1.92
CA THR A 28 2.15 4.35 0.82
C THR A 28 3.24 5.39 1.06
N PHE A 29 2.88 6.57 1.60
CA PHE A 29 3.85 7.56 2.04
C PHE A 29 4.82 6.96 3.06
N SER A 30 4.29 6.30 4.09
CA SER A 30 5.12 5.70 5.16
C SER A 30 6.08 4.64 4.61
N LEU A 31 5.61 3.81 3.68
CA LEU A 31 6.43 2.81 2.99
C LEU A 31 7.55 3.46 2.17
N LEU A 32 7.20 4.38 1.26
CA LEU A 32 8.18 4.96 0.34
C LEU A 32 9.15 5.92 1.03
N PHE A 33 8.71 6.62 2.08
CA PHE A 33 9.59 7.41 2.93
C PHE A 33 10.61 6.53 3.67
N THR A 34 10.18 5.36 4.16
CA THR A 34 11.09 4.37 4.77
C THR A 34 12.09 3.84 3.75
N VAL A 35 11.64 3.50 2.54
CA VAL A 35 12.53 3.07 1.46
C VAL A 35 13.55 4.16 1.13
N TYR A 36 13.11 5.41 1.03
CA TYR A 36 14.01 6.53 0.73
C TYR A 36 15.08 6.68 1.82
N THR A 37 14.66 6.80 3.08
CA THR A 37 15.57 7.04 4.21
C THR A 37 16.51 5.88 4.52
N THR A 38 16.08 4.63 4.27
CA THR A 38 16.86 3.43 4.66
C THR A 38 17.63 2.80 3.50
N ILE A 39 17.19 2.97 2.25
CA ILE A 39 17.79 2.34 1.07
C ILE A 39 18.42 3.36 0.13
N VAL A 40 17.72 4.46 -0.19
CA VAL A 40 18.14 5.39 -1.26
C VAL A 40 19.11 6.44 -0.75
N ASP A 41 18.84 7.04 0.42
CA ASP A 41 19.60 8.19 0.92
C ASP A 41 21.09 7.83 1.09
N PRO A 42 22.02 8.53 0.41
CA PRO A 42 23.46 8.33 0.61
C PRO A 42 23.93 8.70 2.02
N LYS A 43 23.15 9.47 2.78
CA LYS A 43 23.42 9.91 4.16
C LYS A 43 22.66 9.10 5.22
N LYS A 44 22.15 7.92 4.87
CA LYS A 44 21.42 6.99 5.77
C LYS A 44 22.17 6.55 7.04
N GLY A 45 23.46 6.84 7.16
CA GLY A 45 24.25 6.71 8.38
C GLY A 45 24.08 5.33 9.07
N PRO A 46 23.60 5.27 10.32
CA PRO A 46 23.48 4.02 11.07
C PRO A 46 22.48 3.02 10.49
N LEU A 47 21.61 3.43 9.56
CA LEU A 47 20.62 2.57 8.91
C LEU A 47 21.21 1.74 7.75
N GLN A 48 22.49 1.94 7.42
CA GLN A 48 23.16 1.24 6.33
C GLN A 48 23.13 -0.28 6.55
N GLY A 49 22.61 -1.01 5.55
CA GLY A 49 22.48 -2.47 5.60
C GLY A 49 21.18 -3.00 6.22
N GLN A 50 20.36 -2.13 6.83
CA GLN A 50 19.10 -2.53 7.48
C GLN A 50 17.84 -2.25 6.65
N GLY A 51 17.99 -1.61 5.48
CA GLY A 51 16.85 -1.11 4.71
C GLY A 51 15.82 -2.17 4.30
N ILE A 52 16.24 -3.39 3.94
CA ILE A 52 15.31 -4.47 3.57
C ILE A 52 14.45 -4.90 4.78
N LEU A 53 15.09 -5.07 5.95
CA LEU A 53 14.39 -5.45 7.18
C LEU A 53 13.41 -4.37 7.63
N LEU A 54 13.86 -3.11 7.67
CA LEU A 54 13.03 -1.98 8.10
C LEU A 54 11.85 -1.74 7.14
N THR A 55 12.07 -1.87 5.83
CA THR A 55 10.99 -1.78 4.84
C THR A 55 9.97 -2.89 5.06
N GLY A 56 10.40 -4.14 5.28
CA GLY A 56 9.50 -5.25 5.58
C GLY A 56 8.69 -5.06 6.87
N LEU A 57 9.33 -4.55 7.92
CA LEU A 57 8.65 -4.24 9.19
C LEU A 57 7.59 -3.14 9.02
N VAL A 58 7.89 -2.10 8.24
CA VAL A 58 6.93 -1.02 7.96
C VAL A 58 5.75 -1.53 7.12
N VAL A 59 5.98 -2.39 6.12
CA VAL A 59 4.87 -3.05 5.40
C VAL A 59 3.99 -3.85 6.37
N GLY A 60 4.59 -4.63 7.27
CA GLY A 60 3.84 -5.38 8.28
C GLY A 60 3.02 -4.48 9.20
N ALA A 61 3.63 -3.42 9.73
CA ALA A 61 2.96 -2.43 10.57
C ALA A 61 1.80 -1.75 9.84
N ASN A 62 1.99 -1.39 8.57
CA ASN A 62 0.95 -0.79 7.73
C ASN A 62 -0.22 -1.75 7.48
N ILE A 63 0.04 -3.05 7.31
CA ILE A 63 -1.03 -4.05 7.17
C ILE A 63 -1.82 -4.17 8.48
N PHE A 64 -1.16 -4.16 9.64
CA PHE A 64 -1.86 -4.16 10.93
C PHE A 64 -2.70 -2.89 11.14
N ALA A 65 -2.19 -1.73 10.73
CA ALA A 65 -2.88 -0.45 10.90
C ALA A 65 -4.05 -0.27 9.91
N GLY A 66 -3.86 -0.63 8.65
CA GLY A 66 -4.76 -0.29 7.55
C GLY A 66 -5.45 -1.44 6.85
N GLY A 67 -5.10 -2.68 7.18
CA GLY A 67 -5.64 -3.86 6.51
C GLY A 67 -7.17 -3.96 6.59
N LEU A 68 -7.76 -3.56 7.72
CA LEU A 68 -9.22 -3.58 7.89
C LEU A 68 -9.95 -2.43 7.19
N PHE A 69 -9.23 -1.38 6.77
CA PHE A 69 -9.83 -0.19 6.17
C PHE A 69 -9.74 -0.22 4.64
N SER A 70 -8.54 -0.39 4.10
CA SER A 70 -8.27 -0.35 2.65
C SER A 70 -7.66 -1.63 2.09
N ALA A 71 -7.56 -2.71 2.88
CA ALA A 71 -6.74 -3.90 2.60
C ALA A 71 -5.22 -3.62 2.55
N ALA A 72 -4.78 -2.39 2.86
CA ALA A 72 -3.39 -1.96 2.90
C ALA A 72 -2.62 -2.41 1.65
N SER A 73 -3.08 -2.00 0.46
CA SER A 73 -2.48 -2.41 -0.80
C SER A 73 -1.07 -1.86 -0.94
N MET A 74 -0.93 -0.53 -0.78
CA MET A 74 0.29 0.26 -0.92
C MET A 74 0.96 0.13 -2.30
N ASN A 75 0.34 -0.56 -3.25
CA ASN A 75 0.93 -0.90 -4.54
C ASN A 75 -0.17 -1.18 -5.60
N PRO A 76 -0.28 -0.33 -6.63
CA PRO A 76 -1.29 -0.50 -7.68
C PRO A 76 -1.20 -1.85 -8.40
N ALA A 77 0.02 -2.35 -8.66
CA ALA A 77 0.22 -3.64 -9.34
C ALA A 77 -0.25 -4.81 -8.47
N ARG A 78 -0.10 -4.71 -7.15
CA ARG A 78 -0.59 -5.71 -6.19
C ARG A 78 -2.12 -5.76 -6.16
N SER A 79 -2.79 -4.61 -6.32
CA SER A 79 -4.25 -4.55 -6.44
C SER A 79 -4.75 -4.99 -7.82
N PHE A 80 -4.00 -4.69 -8.89
CA PHE A 80 -4.42 -4.92 -10.27
C PHE A 80 -4.57 -6.40 -10.63
N GLY A 81 -3.59 -7.23 -10.25
CA GLY A 81 -3.60 -8.65 -10.59
C GLY A 81 -4.88 -9.37 -10.15
N PRO A 82 -5.25 -9.30 -8.86
CA PRO A 82 -6.50 -9.89 -8.37
C PRO A 82 -7.76 -9.32 -9.01
N ALA A 83 -7.83 -8.00 -9.23
CA ALA A 83 -8.97 -7.35 -9.88
C ALA A 83 -9.17 -7.82 -11.33
N LEU A 84 -8.07 -8.01 -12.07
CA LEU A 84 -8.11 -8.50 -13.44
C LEU A 84 -8.59 -9.96 -13.51
N VAL A 85 -8.15 -10.81 -12.57
CA VAL A 85 -8.53 -12.23 -12.54
C VAL A 85 -9.96 -12.42 -12.03
N SER A 86 -10.40 -11.62 -11.06
CA SER A 86 -11.76 -11.67 -10.52
C SER A 86 -12.79 -11.03 -11.45
N GLY A 87 -12.38 -10.07 -12.28
CA GLY A 87 -13.27 -9.21 -13.05
C GLY A 87 -13.95 -8.13 -12.20
N ASP A 88 -13.54 -7.96 -10.94
CA ASP A 88 -14.08 -6.98 -10.00
C ASP A 88 -13.16 -5.76 -9.90
N TRP A 89 -13.73 -4.60 -10.27
CA TRP A 89 -13.04 -3.30 -10.30
C TRP A 89 -13.63 -2.30 -9.31
N THR A 90 -14.44 -2.78 -8.35
CA THR A 90 -15.09 -1.93 -7.35
C THR A 90 -14.06 -1.12 -6.59
N ASP A 91 -14.20 0.20 -6.60
CA ASP A 91 -13.30 1.17 -5.96
C ASP A 91 -11.81 1.03 -6.34
N HIS A 92 -11.49 0.34 -7.44
CA HIS A 92 -10.12 0.01 -7.81
C HIS A 92 -9.26 1.25 -8.08
N TRP A 93 -9.89 2.34 -8.52
CA TRP A 93 -9.23 3.62 -8.79
C TRP A 93 -8.50 4.17 -7.54
N ILE A 94 -8.96 3.85 -6.32
CA ILE A 94 -8.34 4.27 -5.07
C ILE A 94 -6.92 3.70 -4.96
N TYR A 95 -6.73 2.45 -5.39
CA TYR A 95 -5.43 1.77 -5.38
C TYR A 95 -4.46 2.26 -6.45
N TRP A 96 -4.90 3.15 -7.33
CA TRP A 96 -4.03 3.90 -8.22
C TRP A 96 -3.72 5.27 -7.62
N VAL A 97 -4.77 6.05 -7.34
CA VAL A 97 -4.62 7.43 -6.89
C VAL A 97 -3.91 7.49 -5.53
N GLY A 98 -4.29 6.65 -4.58
CA GLY A 98 -3.72 6.63 -3.24
C GLY A 98 -2.21 6.40 -3.24
N PRO A 99 -1.73 5.28 -3.81
CA PRO A 99 -0.30 5.01 -3.86
C PRO A 99 0.52 6.01 -4.68
N LEU A 100 -0.02 6.51 -5.80
CA LEU A 100 0.67 7.52 -6.62
C LEU A 100 0.83 8.86 -5.88
N VAL A 101 -0.21 9.32 -5.19
CA VAL A 101 -0.16 10.54 -4.38
C VAL A 101 0.76 10.36 -3.18
N GLY A 102 0.61 9.26 -2.43
CA GLY A 102 1.46 8.97 -1.26
C GLY A 102 2.94 8.84 -1.62
N GLY A 103 3.25 8.23 -2.77
CA GLY A 103 4.62 8.13 -3.25
C GLY A 103 5.20 9.44 -3.76
N ALA A 104 4.41 10.25 -4.46
CA ALA A 104 4.85 11.59 -4.86
C ALA A 104 5.16 12.47 -3.65
N LEU A 105 4.32 12.42 -2.60
CA LEU A 105 4.57 13.14 -1.35
C LEU A 105 5.80 12.65 -0.59
N ALA A 106 6.09 11.35 -0.62
CA ALA A 106 7.27 10.79 0.03
C ALA A 106 8.59 11.14 -0.69
N GLY A 107 8.53 11.42 -1.99
CA GLY A 107 9.68 11.75 -2.81
C GLY A 107 9.98 13.24 -2.96
N LEU A 108 9.07 14.12 -2.51
CA LEU A 108 9.24 15.58 -2.52
C LEU A 108 10.02 16.05 -1.27
#